data_AF-A0A419J2Y1-F1
#
_entry.id   AF-A0A419J2Y1-F1
#
_cell.length_a   1.000
_cell.length_b   1.000
_cell.length_c   1.000
_cell.angle_alpha   90.00
_cell.angle_beta   90.00
_cell.angle_gamma   90.00
#
_symmetry.space_group_name_H-M   'P 1'
#
loop_
_entity.id
_entity.type
_entity.pdbx_description
1 polymer ?
#
loop_
_entity_poly.entity_id
_entity_poly.type
_entity_poly.pdbx_seq_one_letter_code
_entity_poly.pdbx_strand_id
1 'polypeptide(L)'
;MASEDQEASGNLIARLREEIIPLFAKGISDSIVPFANSHLVKCREVLDCKSSECAHYAANNGAERCWQVMDACCNIERQGSFFQKSGACCSCPVFKKSCPTVVEEIGERLNNIIFALNERERQISSGNKHIADIQREMNTVLEQLKNKERVIQELMITDKLTTLFNRQHLVTVLEDEIARCQRYDRPIALMMVDIDGFRNFNDCYGHQAGDNMLSFIGTLIRENTRKFDRAFRYGGEEFVVVLPESDLTMAYIVSERIRKGFENNSFLVKKYESNIHENASGTVSIGITATFAFGTQNIIIEELVNQAEQALLMAKEKGGNVCIRYE
;
A
#
# COMPACT_ATOMS: atom_id res chain seq x y z
N MET A 1 71.28 26.88 28.94
CA MET A 1 70.87 25.77 28.06
C MET A 1 69.97 24.76 28.78
N ALA A 2 70.38 24.06 29.84
CA ALA A 2 69.49 23.09 30.52
C ALA A 2 68.25 23.69 31.22
N SER A 3 68.31 24.97 31.65
CA SER A 3 67.20 25.66 32.32
C SER A 3 66.13 26.21 31.36
N GLU A 4 66.54 26.72 30.19
CA GLU A 4 65.63 27.27 29.17
C GLU A 4 64.82 26.18 28.46
N ASP A 5 65.43 25.01 28.21
CA ASP A 5 64.73 23.85 27.62
C ASP A 5 63.71 23.24 28.61
N GLN A 6 63.99 23.26 29.91
CA GLN A 6 63.04 22.83 30.95
C GLN A 6 61.87 23.80 31.12
N GLU A 7 62.13 25.11 31.00
CA GLU A 7 61.11 26.15 31.11
C GLU A 7 60.20 26.18 29.86
N ALA A 8 60.76 26.01 28.66
CA ALA A 8 60.02 25.86 27.41
C ALA A 8 59.18 24.57 27.36
N SER A 9 59.74 23.45 27.86
CA SER A 9 59.02 22.18 27.97
C SER A 9 57.89 22.25 29.01
N GLY A 10 58.12 22.91 30.15
CA GLY A 10 57.11 23.16 31.17
C GLY A 10 55.94 24.01 30.65
N ASN A 11 56.26 25.04 29.86
CA ASN A 11 55.26 25.91 29.22
C ASN A 11 54.43 25.16 28.17
N LEU A 12 55.05 24.32 27.34
CA LEU A 12 54.32 23.48 26.36
C LEU A 12 53.35 22.51 27.03
N ILE A 13 53.78 21.83 28.11
CA ILE A 13 52.93 20.87 28.84
C ILE A 13 51.74 21.58 29.49
N ALA A 14 51.94 22.78 30.06
CA ALA A 14 50.88 23.59 30.63
C ALA A 14 49.84 23.97 29.57
N ARG A 15 50.28 24.51 28.42
CA ARG A 15 49.39 24.88 27.31
C ARG A 15 48.61 23.71 26.75
N LEU A 16 49.22 22.53 26.58
CA LEU A 16 48.51 21.33 26.14
C LEU A 16 47.40 20.94 27.14
N ARG A 17 47.67 21.02 28.45
CA ARG A 17 46.69 20.69 29.49
C ARG A 17 45.55 21.69 29.57
N GLU A 18 45.82 22.97 29.33
CA GLU A 18 44.84 24.04 29.49
C GLU A 18 44.02 24.30 28.23
N GLU A 19 44.61 24.14 27.03
CA GLU A 19 43.98 24.51 25.77
C GLU A 19 43.44 23.30 24.98
N ILE A 20 44.13 22.15 25.02
CA ILE A 20 43.81 20.99 24.16
C ILE A 20 43.01 19.93 24.91
N ILE A 21 43.43 19.52 26.10
CA ILE A 21 42.73 18.47 26.88
C ILE A 21 41.25 18.81 27.13
N PRO A 22 40.87 20.07 27.48
CA PRO A 22 39.47 20.40 27.71
C PRO A 22 38.60 20.29 26.45
N LEU A 23 39.18 20.44 25.25
CA LEU A 23 38.45 20.26 23.99
C LEU A 23 38.10 18.80 23.74
N PHE A 24 38.99 17.86 24.06
CA PHE A 24 38.68 16.44 23.99
C PHE A 24 37.54 16.07 24.95
N ALA A 25 37.55 16.62 26.17
CA ALA A 25 36.48 16.38 27.14
C ALA A 25 35.13 16.94 26.66
N LYS A 26 35.12 18.16 26.08
CA LYS A 26 33.91 18.81 25.55
C LYS A 26 33.39 18.16 24.27
N GLY A 27 34.27 17.66 23.42
CA GLY A 27 33.90 16.94 22.18
C GLY A 27 33.16 15.63 22.44
N ILE A 28 33.31 15.04 23.63
CA ILE A 28 32.59 13.82 24.05
C ILE A 28 31.18 14.16 24.58
N SER A 29 30.92 15.41 24.99
CA SER A 29 29.66 15.83 25.63
C SER A 29 28.71 16.59 24.69
N ASP A 30 28.64 16.20 23.41
CA ASP A 30 27.78 16.75 22.34
C ASP A 30 27.94 18.25 22.01
N SER A 31 28.84 18.97 22.69
CA SER A 31 29.14 20.38 22.43
C SER A 31 30.52 20.50 21.80
N ILE A 32 30.58 20.36 20.48
CA ILE A 32 31.83 20.48 19.74
C ILE A 32 32.24 21.96 19.70
N VAL A 33 33.16 22.34 20.59
CA VAL A 33 33.77 23.67 20.59
C VAL A 33 35.05 23.61 19.76
N PRO A 34 35.21 24.46 18.72
CA PRO A 34 36.45 24.50 17.97
C PRO A 34 37.60 25.06 18.82
N PHE A 35 38.83 24.58 18.58
CA PHE A 35 40.03 25.22 19.10
C PHE A 35 40.13 26.64 18.55
N ALA A 36 40.26 27.62 19.46
CA ALA A 36 40.42 29.01 19.10
C ALA A 36 41.89 29.31 18.81
N ASN A 37 42.23 29.55 17.55
CA ASN A 37 43.58 29.89 17.14
C ASN A 37 43.71 31.40 16.90
N SER A 38 44.46 32.09 17.77
CA SER A 38 44.73 33.53 17.65
C SER A 38 45.78 33.89 16.60
N HIS A 39 46.52 32.91 16.08
CA HIS A 39 47.59 33.10 15.11
C HIS A 39 47.14 32.91 13.66
N LEU A 40 45.84 32.78 13.40
CA LEU A 40 45.32 32.61 12.05
C LEU A 40 45.70 33.79 11.16
N VAL A 41 46.51 33.51 10.13
CA VAL A 41 46.88 34.48 9.10
C VAL A 41 46.10 34.23 7.82
N LYS A 42 45.81 35.32 7.08
CA LYS A 42 45.09 35.22 5.81
C LYS A 42 46.06 34.98 4.65
N CYS A 43 45.62 34.26 3.61
CA CYS A 43 46.51 34.01 2.47
C CYS A 43 46.90 35.28 1.71
N ARG A 44 46.11 36.37 1.79
CA ARG A 44 46.49 37.70 1.30
C ARG A 44 47.73 38.27 2.00
N GLU A 45 47.90 38.01 3.29
CA GLU A 45 49.03 38.52 4.09
C GLU A 45 50.31 37.71 3.87
N VAL A 46 50.16 36.42 3.50
CA VAL A 46 51.29 35.48 3.41
C VAL A 46 51.77 35.26 1.98
N LEU A 47 50.85 35.25 1.00
CA LEU A 47 51.10 34.82 -0.38
C LEU A 47 50.80 35.90 -1.43
N ASP A 48 50.48 37.14 -1.03
CA ASP A 48 50.05 38.21 -1.95
C ASP A 48 48.89 37.79 -2.88
N CYS A 49 47.92 37.07 -2.31
CA CYS A 49 46.82 36.47 -3.07
C CYS A 49 45.87 37.54 -3.65
N LYS A 50 45.77 37.60 -4.99
CA LYS A 50 44.94 38.58 -5.73
C LYS A 50 43.50 38.13 -6.01
N SER A 51 43.08 36.96 -5.51
CA SER A 51 41.74 36.44 -5.77
C SER A 51 40.67 37.23 -4.98
N SER A 52 39.87 38.01 -5.70
CA SER A 52 38.74 38.78 -5.16
C SER A 52 37.49 37.93 -4.95
N GLU A 53 37.28 36.90 -5.78
CA GLU A 53 36.07 36.06 -5.79
C GLU A 53 36.22 34.72 -5.05
N CYS A 54 37.24 34.57 -4.20
CA CYS A 54 37.46 33.34 -3.46
C CYS A 54 36.32 33.06 -2.47
N ALA A 55 35.76 31.85 -2.51
CA ALA A 55 34.65 31.42 -1.65
C ALA A 55 34.94 31.62 -0.14
N HIS A 56 36.20 31.45 0.28
CA HIS A 56 36.62 31.70 1.66
C HIS A 56 36.43 33.16 2.10
N TYR A 57 36.58 34.14 1.19
CA TYR A 57 36.35 35.55 1.51
C TYR A 57 34.88 35.95 1.46
N ALA A 58 34.04 35.15 0.79
CA ALA A 58 32.58 35.34 0.77
C ALA A 58 31.90 34.71 2.01
N ALA A 59 32.54 33.73 2.66
CA ALA A 59 32.07 33.12 3.91
C ALA A 59 32.21 34.12 5.08
N ASN A 60 31.17 34.94 5.28
CA ASN A 60 31.11 36.11 6.17
C ASN A 60 31.34 35.91 7.69
N ASN A 61 31.79 34.73 8.15
CA ASN A 61 31.83 34.40 9.57
C ASN A 61 33.23 34.29 10.18
N GLY A 62 34.32 34.37 9.41
CA GLY A 62 35.71 34.37 9.92
C GLY A 62 36.18 33.12 10.68
N ALA A 63 35.28 32.18 10.96
CA ALA A 63 35.53 30.95 11.71
C ALA A 63 36.10 29.83 10.83
N GLU A 64 35.73 29.81 9.54
CA GLU A 64 36.18 28.81 8.57
C GLU A 64 37.47 29.25 7.90
N ARG A 65 38.32 28.27 7.58
CA ARG A 65 39.69 28.50 7.10
C ARG A 65 39.72 28.19 5.62
N CYS A 66 40.64 28.80 4.88
CA CYS A 66 40.70 28.60 3.44
C CYS A 66 40.84 27.12 3.04
N TRP A 67 41.42 26.28 3.90
CA TRP A 67 41.53 24.83 3.70
C TRP A 67 40.29 24.03 4.08
N GLN A 68 39.28 24.64 4.72
CA GLN A 68 38.00 24.01 5.08
C GLN A 68 36.87 24.39 4.10
N VAL A 69 36.92 25.60 3.53
CA VAL A 69 35.87 26.09 2.63
C VAL A 69 35.98 25.44 1.24
N MET A 70 34.91 24.82 0.74
CA MET A 70 34.86 24.31 -0.65
C MET A 70 35.05 25.45 -1.65
N ASP A 71 35.73 25.21 -2.79
CA ASP A 71 35.98 26.21 -3.84
C ASP A 71 36.82 27.41 -3.42
N ALA A 72 37.50 27.36 -2.26
CA ALA A 72 38.50 28.36 -1.93
C ALA A 72 39.63 28.36 -2.97
N CYS A 73 40.05 29.54 -3.42
CA CYS A 73 41.08 29.69 -4.43
C CYS A 73 42.49 29.70 -3.84
N CYS A 74 43.43 29.04 -4.51
CA CYS A 74 44.88 29.12 -4.28
C CYS A 74 45.54 29.47 -5.61
N ASN A 75 46.31 30.56 -5.68
CA ASN A 75 46.89 31.06 -6.93
C ASN A 75 45.90 31.16 -8.10
N ILE A 76 44.68 31.68 -7.83
CA ILE A 76 43.58 31.87 -8.79
C ILE A 76 42.85 30.56 -9.18
N GLU A 77 43.42 29.38 -8.89
CA GLU A 77 42.76 28.09 -9.13
C GLU A 77 41.78 27.72 -8.00
N ARG A 78 40.56 27.33 -8.36
CA ARG A 78 39.56 26.81 -7.41
C ARG A 78 39.97 25.44 -6.90
N GLN A 79 40.03 25.31 -5.58
CA GLN A 79 40.35 24.05 -4.93
C GLN A 79 39.07 23.27 -4.64
N GLY A 80 39.15 21.94 -4.74
CA GLY A 80 38.01 21.06 -4.47
C GLY A 80 37.58 21.00 -2.98
N SER A 81 36.89 19.93 -2.64
CA SER A 81 36.41 19.65 -1.27
C SER A 81 37.56 19.63 -0.23
N PHE A 82 37.21 19.84 1.04
CA PHE A 82 38.14 19.72 2.17
C PHE A 82 38.99 18.43 2.10
N PHE A 83 38.36 17.29 1.81
CA PHE A 83 39.06 15.99 1.74
C PHE A 83 40.11 15.94 0.63
N GLN A 84 39.87 16.60 -0.50
CA GLN A 84 40.79 16.62 -1.63
C GLN A 84 42.03 17.50 -1.37
N LYS A 85 41.89 18.55 -0.54
CA LYS A 85 42.98 19.52 -0.32
C LYS A 85 43.65 19.47 1.05
N SER A 86 43.01 18.90 2.06
CA SER A 86 43.48 18.94 3.46
C SER A 86 44.96 18.52 3.63
N GLY A 87 45.41 17.49 2.92
CA GLY A 87 46.81 17.04 2.92
C GLY A 87 47.79 18.08 2.36
N ALA A 88 47.49 18.65 1.19
CA ALA A 88 48.32 19.68 0.57
C ALA A 88 48.31 20.99 1.36
N CYS A 89 47.14 21.38 1.90
CA CYS A 89 46.98 22.59 2.69
C CYS A 89 47.75 22.56 4.02
N CYS A 90 47.91 21.39 4.67
CA CYS A 90 48.74 21.29 5.89
C CYS A 90 50.22 21.64 5.63
N SER A 91 50.68 21.51 4.38
CA SER A 91 52.05 21.87 3.98
C SER A 91 52.17 23.32 3.46
N CYS A 92 51.05 24.03 3.32
CA CYS A 92 50.99 25.38 2.76
C CYS A 92 51.65 26.41 3.71
N PRO A 93 52.35 27.44 3.19
CA PRO A 93 52.91 28.51 4.00
C PRO A 93 51.89 29.23 4.89
N VAL A 94 50.63 29.35 4.44
CA VAL A 94 49.54 29.95 5.23
C VAL A 94 49.24 29.10 6.45
N PHE A 95 49.09 27.78 6.28
CA PHE A 95 48.83 26.86 7.40
C PHE A 95 50.00 26.83 8.39
N LYS A 96 51.24 26.75 7.88
CA LYS A 96 52.45 26.74 8.71
C LYS A 96 52.61 28.03 9.52
N LYS A 97 52.35 29.20 8.91
CA LYS A 97 52.40 30.48 9.64
C LYS A 97 51.24 30.65 10.62
N SER A 98 50.09 30.05 10.34
CA SER A 98 48.96 30.01 11.28
C SER A 98 49.17 29.06 12.46
N CYS A 99 50.18 28.18 12.39
CA CYS A 99 50.49 27.20 13.43
C CYS A 99 51.95 27.32 13.87
N PRO A 100 52.33 28.41 14.57
CA PRO A 100 53.73 28.64 14.95
C PRO A 100 54.24 27.66 16.02
N THR A 101 53.35 27.06 16.82
CA THR A 101 53.72 26.05 17.83
C THR A 101 52.96 24.74 17.62
N VAL A 102 53.44 23.68 18.29
CA VAL A 102 52.81 22.35 18.30
C VAL A 102 51.37 22.41 18.81
N VAL A 103 51.03 23.34 19.71
CA VAL A 103 49.67 23.49 20.26
C VAL A 103 48.71 23.96 19.17
N GLU A 104 49.05 25.00 18.40
CA GLU A 104 48.21 25.46 17.30
C GLU A 104 48.13 24.42 16.18
N GLU A 105 49.21 23.70 15.88
CA GLU A 105 49.16 22.63 14.88
C GLU A 105 48.19 21.52 15.29
N ILE A 106 48.25 21.06 16.54
CA ILE A 106 47.31 20.04 17.06
C ILE A 106 45.88 20.59 17.06
N GLY A 107 45.67 21.81 17.54
CA GLY A 107 44.36 22.46 17.59
C GLY A 107 43.71 22.61 16.22
N GLU A 108 44.47 23.03 15.20
CA GLU A 108 43.97 23.14 13.83
C GLU A 108 43.70 21.80 13.16
N ARG A 109 44.51 20.77 13.47
CA ARG A 109 44.22 19.40 13.04
C ARG A 109 42.94 18.86 13.68
N LEU A 110 42.68 19.15 14.95
CA LEU A 110 41.42 18.80 15.61
C LEU A 110 40.22 19.49 14.97
N ASN A 111 40.34 20.79 14.69
CA ASN A 111 39.30 21.53 14.00
C ASN A 111 39.00 20.96 12.60
N ASN A 112 40.02 20.49 11.89
CA ASN A 112 39.88 19.83 10.59
C ASN A 112 39.12 18.50 10.70
N ILE A 113 39.36 17.70 11.75
CA ILE A 113 38.61 16.47 12.01
C ILE A 113 37.15 16.79 12.33
N ILE A 114 36.91 17.77 13.19
CA ILE A 114 35.55 18.24 13.55
C ILE A 114 34.79 18.68 12.30
N PHE A 115 35.41 19.48 11.44
CA PHE A 115 34.80 19.95 10.20
C PHE A 115 34.40 18.77 9.30
N ALA A 116 35.27 17.77 9.16
CA ALA A 116 34.99 16.58 8.36
C ALA A 116 33.84 15.73 8.92
N LEU A 117 33.75 15.60 10.25
CA LEU A 117 32.67 14.86 10.91
C LEU A 117 31.32 15.55 10.72
N ASN A 118 31.26 16.88 10.95
CA ASN A 118 30.05 17.66 10.78
C ASN A 118 29.54 17.61 9.33
N GLU A 119 30.45 17.67 8.35
CA GLU A 119 30.08 17.58 6.94
C GLU A 119 29.49 16.21 6.58
N ARG A 120 30.07 15.12 7.12
CA ARG A 120 29.51 13.78 6.96
C ARG A 120 28.16 13.62 7.64
N GLU A 121 27.99 14.18 8.84
CA GLU A 121 26.73 14.14 9.57
C GLU A 121 25.61 14.83 8.79
N ARG A 122 25.88 16.00 8.20
CA ARG A 122 24.93 16.70 7.32
C ARG A 122 24.54 15.85 6.11
N GLN A 123 25.52 15.19 5.47
CA GLN A 123 25.27 14.30 4.34
C GLN A 123 24.38 13.10 4.73
N ILE A 124 24.67 12.45 5.86
CA ILE A 124 23.88 11.33 6.38
C ILE A 124 22.46 11.80 6.73
N SER A 125 22.33 12.93 7.43
CA SER A 125 21.02 13.48 7.80
C SER A 125 20.18 13.83 6.58
N SER A 126 20.80 14.37 5.52
CA SER A 126 20.13 14.66 4.25
C SER A 126 19.69 13.38 3.54
N GLY A 127 20.57 12.37 3.47
CA GLY A 127 20.26 11.07 2.88
C GLY A 127 19.13 10.34 3.61
N ASN A 128 19.15 10.34 4.95
CA ASN A 128 18.09 9.74 5.77
C ASN A 128 16.74 10.41 5.53
N LYS A 129 16.71 11.75 5.39
CA LYS A 129 15.48 12.48 5.04
C LYS A 129 14.95 12.06 3.67
N HIS A 130 15.83 11.96 2.67
CA HIS A 130 15.45 11.53 1.32
C HIS A 130 14.91 10.09 1.29
N ILE A 131 15.55 9.17 2.02
CA ILE A 131 15.07 7.79 2.18
C ILE A 131 13.67 7.76 2.81
N ALA A 132 13.44 8.55 3.86
CA ALA A 132 12.14 8.61 4.52
C ALA A 132 11.04 9.14 3.59
N ASP A 133 11.34 10.10 2.72
CA ASP A 133 10.39 10.62 1.73
C ASP A 133 10.07 9.57 0.66
N ILE A 134 11.08 8.88 0.11
CA ILE A 134 10.89 7.75 -0.83
C ILE A 134 10.06 6.63 -0.18
N GLN A 135 10.31 6.30 1.08
CA GLN A 135 9.53 5.29 1.80
C GLN A 135 8.05 5.68 1.91
N ARG A 136 7.75 6.96 2.17
CA ARG A 136 6.37 7.48 2.24
C ARG A 136 5.67 7.38 0.89
N GLU A 137 6.34 7.79 -0.19
CA GLU A 137 5.83 7.67 -1.56
C GLU A 137 5.58 6.20 -1.95
N MET A 138 6.55 5.32 -1.69
CA MET A 138 6.44 3.90 -1.99
C MET A 138 5.26 3.25 -1.27
N ASN A 139 5.07 3.54 0.02
CA ASN A 139 3.93 3.03 0.77
C ASN A 139 2.58 3.49 0.19
N THR A 140 2.52 4.75 -0.27
CA THR A 140 1.31 5.30 -0.90
C THR A 140 1.00 4.59 -2.21
N VAL A 141 2.01 4.34 -3.04
CA VAL A 141 1.86 3.60 -4.31
C VAL A 141 1.43 2.15 -4.06
N LEU A 142 2.02 1.48 -3.06
CA LEU A 142 1.65 0.11 -2.69
C LEU A 142 0.19 0.01 -2.25
N GLU A 143 -0.31 0.98 -1.49
CA GLU A 143 -1.71 1.02 -1.07
C GLU A 143 -2.65 1.24 -2.26
N GLN A 144 -2.29 2.14 -3.19
CA GLN A 144 -3.04 2.35 -4.42
C GLN A 144 -3.09 1.10 -5.31
N LEU A 145 -1.98 0.36 -5.43
CA LEU A 145 -1.92 -0.88 -6.18
C LEU A 145 -2.84 -1.94 -5.58
N LYS A 146 -2.80 -2.14 -4.26
CA LYS A 146 -3.69 -3.09 -3.56
C LYS A 146 -5.17 -2.74 -3.75
N ASN A 147 -5.51 -1.45 -3.66
CA ASN A 147 -6.89 -1.01 -3.88
C ASN A 147 -7.37 -1.27 -5.32
N LYS A 148 -6.51 -1.00 -6.32
CA LYS A 148 -6.82 -1.30 -7.72
C LYS A 148 -6.98 -2.79 -7.96
N GLU A 149 -6.09 -3.62 -7.40
CA GLU A 149 -6.19 -5.07 -7.48
C GLU A 149 -7.51 -5.57 -6.91
N ARG A 150 -7.91 -5.09 -5.72
CA ARG A 150 -9.18 -5.45 -5.10
C ARG A 150 -10.37 -5.09 -5.98
N VAL A 151 -10.42 -3.87 -6.51
CA VAL A 151 -11.52 -3.43 -7.39
C VAL A 151 -11.56 -4.27 -8.66
N ILE A 152 -10.41 -4.60 -9.25
CA ILE A 152 -10.34 -5.48 -10.42
C ILE A 152 -10.89 -6.86 -10.09
N GLN A 153 -10.48 -7.45 -8.96
CA GLN A 153 -10.98 -8.76 -8.51
C GLN A 153 -12.49 -8.73 -8.32
N GLU A 154 -13.04 -7.72 -7.62
CA GLU A 154 -14.48 -7.56 -7.43
C GLU A 154 -15.22 -7.44 -8.77
N LEU A 155 -14.69 -6.69 -9.74
CA LEU A 155 -15.27 -6.56 -11.08
C LEU A 155 -15.18 -7.85 -11.92
N MET A 156 -14.16 -8.67 -11.69
CA MET A 156 -13.96 -9.93 -12.42
C MET A 156 -14.90 -11.04 -11.94
N ILE A 157 -15.35 -10.99 -10.68
CA ILE A 157 -16.19 -12.06 -10.08
C ILE A 157 -17.65 -11.66 -9.86
N THR A 158 -18.03 -10.40 -10.09
CA THR A 158 -19.38 -9.88 -9.78
C THR A 158 -20.14 -9.47 -11.05
N ASP A 159 -21.43 -9.78 -11.12
CA ASP A 159 -22.36 -9.25 -12.13
C ASP A 159 -22.77 -7.81 -11.78
N LYS A 160 -22.60 -6.89 -12.73
CA LYS A 160 -22.79 -5.44 -12.48
C LYS A 160 -24.25 -5.05 -12.20
N LEU A 161 -25.21 -5.78 -12.77
CA LEU A 161 -26.63 -5.41 -12.68
C LEU A 161 -27.24 -5.84 -11.35
N THR A 162 -26.94 -7.06 -10.94
CA THR A 162 -27.54 -7.71 -9.77
C THR A 162 -26.63 -7.62 -8.54
N THR A 163 -25.36 -7.26 -8.74
CA THR A 163 -24.27 -7.26 -7.74
C THR A 163 -23.98 -8.63 -7.13
N LEU A 164 -24.62 -9.70 -7.60
CA LEU A 164 -24.30 -11.08 -7.24
C LEU A 164 -23.01 -11.53 -7.91
N PHE A 165 -22.46 -12.66 -7.49
CA PHE A 165 -21.31 -13.23 -8.20
C PHE A 165 -21.70 -13.63 -9.63
N ASN A 166 -20.75 -13.64 -10.55
CA ASN A 166 -20.99 -14.09 -11.92
C ASN A 166 -20.79 -15.60 -12.06
N ARG A 167 -21.29 -16.17 -13.16
CA ARG A 167 -21.13 -17.59 -13.48
C ARG A 167 -19.67 -18.07 -13.45
N GLN A 168 -18.72 -17.24 -13.87
CA GLN A 168 -17.31 -17.63 -13.90
C GLN A 168 -16.79 -17.96 -12.50
N HIS A 169 -17.26 -17.24 -11.47
CA HIS A 169 -16.85 -17.47 -10.09
C HIS A 169 -17.55 -18.68 -9.44
N LEU A 170 -18.69 -19.14 -9.98
CA LEU A 170 -19.46 -20.25 -9.41
C LEU A 170 -18.63 -21.54 -9.32
N VAL A 171 -17.89 -21.88 -10.38
CA VAL A 171 -17.12 -23.14 -10.43
C VAL A 171 -16.07 -23.17 -9.33
N THR A 172 -15.30 -22.09 -9.17
CA THR A 172 -14.29 -21.97 -8.12
C THR A 172 -14.90 -22.09 -6.72
N VAL A 173 -16.06 -21.48 -6.50
CA VAL A 173 -16.75 -21.58 -5.20
C VAL A 173 -17.27 -23.00 -4.94
N LEU A 174 -17.82 -23.66 -5.95
CA LEU A 174 -18.29 -25.04 -5.79
C LEU A 174 -17.13 -26.01 -5.52
N GLU A 175 -15.99 -25.85 -6.20
CA GLU A 175 -14.78 -26.64 -5.92
C GLU A 175 -14.34 -26.48 -4.45
N ASP A 176 -14.25 -25.24 -3.97
CA ASP A 176 -13.86 -24.94 -2.59
C ASP A 176 -14.86 -25.47 -1.56
N GLU A 177 -16.16 -25.29 -1.79
CA GLU A 177 -17.20 -25.71 -0.85
C GLU A 177 -17.39 -27.24 -0.85
N ILE A 178 -17.25 -27.92 -2.00
CA ILE A 178 -17.27 -29.39 -2.04
C ILE A 178 -16.08 -29.97 -1.27
N ALA A 179 -14.88 -29.41 -1.43
CA ALA A 179 -13.72 -29.84 -0.67
C ALA A 179 -13.94 -29.66 0.84
N ARG A 180 -14.60 -28.57 1.27
CA ARG A 180 -15.00 -28.37 2.68
C ARG A 180 -16.04 -29.39 3.13
N CYS A 181 -17.06 -29.64 2.32
CA CYS A 181 -18.13 -30.60 2.62
C CYS A 181 -17.57 -32.00 2.82
N GLN A 182 -16.69 -32.45 1.93
CA GLN A 182 -15.97 -33.73 2.04
C GLN A 182 -15.09 -33.82 3.28
N ARG A 183 -14.42 -32.73 3.65
CA ARG A 183 -13.53 -32.69 4.83
C ARG A 183 -14.29 -32.78 6.15
N TYR A 184 -15.49 -32.19 6.22
CA TYR A 184 -16.25 -32.06 7.45
C TYR A 184 -17.52 -32.94 7.51
N ASP A 185 -17.77 -33.74 6.47
CA ASP A 185 -18.98 -34.53 6.28
C ASP A 185 -20.28 -33.71 6.47
N ARG A 186 -20.29 -32.50 5.93
CA ARG A 186 -21.44 -31.59 5.97
C ARG A 186 -22.13 -31.52 4.61
N PRO A 187 -23.48 -31.45 4.58
CA PRO A 187 -24.21 -31.36 3.32
C PRO A 187 -24.00 -30.01 2.64
N ILE A 188 -24.15 -29.99 1.33
CA ILE A 188 -24.23 -28.78 0.51
C ILE A 188 -25.51 -28.83 -0.30
N ALA A 189 -26.24 -27.73 -0.34
CA ALA A 189 -27.41 -27.58 -1.19
C ALA A 189 -27.15 -26.57 -2.30
N LEU A 190 -27.78 -26.82 -3.44
CA LEU A 190 -27.74 -25.97 -4.62
C LEU A 190 -29.17 -25.65 -5.05
N MET A 191 -29.43 -24.38 -5.33
CA MET A 191 -30.69 -23.90 -5.89
C MET A 191 -30.44 -23.28 -7.26
N MET A 192 -31.26 -23.65 -8.24
CA MET A 192 -31.35 -22.98 -9.54
C MET A 192 -32.67 -22.21 -9.58
N VAL A 193 -32.61 -20.90 -9.83
CA VAL A 193 -33.75 -19.97 -9.78
C VAL A 193 -33.90 -19.31 -11.14
N ASP A 194 -35.11 -19.31 -11.70
CA ASP A 194 -35.40 -18.66 -12.98
C ASP A 194 -36.72 -17.86 -12.92
N ILE A 195 -36.70 -16.63 -13.45
CA ILE A 195 -37.87 -15.74 -13.48
C ILE A 195 -38.88 -16.24 -14.53
N ASP A 196 -40.10 -16.53 -14.08
CA ASP A 196 -41.17 -17.00 -14.96
C ASP A 196 -41.59 -15.93 -15.97
N GLY A 197 -41.51 -16.25 -17.26
CA GLY A 197 -42.00 -15.39 -18.34
C GLY A 197 -41.19 -14.10 -18.57
N PHE A 198 -39.91 -14.07 -18.20
CA PHE A 198 -39.07 -12.86 -18.27
C PHE A 198 -39.02 -12.22 -19.66
N ARG A 199 -38.94 -13.02 -20.73
CA ARG A 199 -39.00 -12.51 -22.11
C ARG A 199 -40.31 -11.75 -22.40
N ASN A 200 -41.46 -12.33 -22.04
CA ASN A 200 -42.75 -11.68 -22.24
C ASN A 200 -42.85 -10.37 -21.45
N PHE A 201 -42.29 -10.34 -20.24
CA PHE A 201 -42.20 -9.13 -19.43
C PHE A 201 -41.37 -8.05 -20.13
N ASN A 202 -40.19 -8.38 -20.66
CA ASN A 202 -39.38 -7.46 -21.44
C ASN A 202 -40.09 -6.96 -22.70
N ASP A 203 -40.81 -7.83 -23.40
CA ASP A 203 -41.56 -7.45 -24.60
C ASP A 203 -42.69 -6.45 -24.27
N CYS A 204 -43.30 -6.54 -23.08
CA CYS A 204 -44.38 -5.64 -22.63
C CYS A 204 -43.88 -4.31 -22.02
N TYR A 205 -42.78 -4.34 -21.25
CA TYR A 205 -42.35 -3.23 -20.40
C TYR A 205 -40.96 -2.66 -20.78
N GLY A 206 -40.27 -3.29 -21.73
CA GLY A 206 -38.93 -2.93 -22.17
C GLY A 206 -37.82 -3.44 -21.25
N HIS A 207 -36.60 -3.51 -21.80
CA HIS A 207 -35.43 -4.05 -21.10
C HIS A 207 -35.08 -3.32 -19.81
N GLN A 208 -35.33 -2.01 -19.71
CA GLN A 208 -35.06 -1.26 -18.48
C GLN A 208 -35.92 -1.75 -17.30
N ALA A 209 -37.17 -2.15 -17.56
CA ALA A 209 -38.02 -2.74 -16.54
C ALA A 209 -37.52 -4.13 -16.15
N GLY A 210 -37.07 -4.93 -17.13
CA GLY A 210 -36.46 -6.23 -16.87
C GLY A 210 -35.18 -6.13 -16.04
N ASP A 211 -34.32 -5.16 -16.33
CA ASP A 211 -33.10 -4.88 -15.56
C ASP A 211 -33.41 -4.56 -14.09
N ASN A 212 -34.47 -3.79 -13.84
CA ASN A 212 -34.93 -3.50 -12.48
C ASN A 212 -35.43 -4.77 -11.78
N MET A 213 -36.15 -5.64 -12.48
CA MET A 213 -36.62 -6.92 -11.95
C MET A 213 -35.45 -7.86 -11.60
N LEU A 214 -34.42 -7.93 -12.47
CA LEU A 214 -33.19 -8.68 -12.24
C LEU A 214 -32.40 -8.14 -11.03
N SER A 215 -32.27 -6.81 -10.93
CA SER A 215 -31.60 -6.18 -9.79
C SER A 215 -32.33 -6.45 -8.48
N PHE A 216 -33.67 -6.42 -8.51
CA PHE A 216 -34.50 -6.71 -7.35
C PHE A 216 -34.37 -8.16 -6.88
N ILE A 217 -34.48 -9.15 -7.78
CA ILE A 217 -34.31 -10.55 -7.37
C ILE A 217 -32.90 -10.80 -6.81
N GLY A 218 -31.87 -10.17 -7.38
CA GLY A 218 -30.51 -10.25 -6.85
C GLY A 218 -30.41 -9.75 -5.42
N THR A 219 -31.05 -8.61 -5.12
CA THR A 219 -31.16 -8.06 -3.76
C THR A 219 -31.94 -8.99 -2.85
N LEU A 220 -33.09 -9.49 -3.30
CA LEU A 220 -33.94 -10.38 -2.54
C LEU A 220 -33.24 -11.70 -2.18
N ILE A 221 -32.51 -12.31 -3.11
CA ILE A 221 -31.71 -13.52 -2.83
C ILE A 221 -30.68 -13.21 -1.75
N ARG A 222 -29.97 -12.08 -1.83
CA ARG A 222 -28.95 -11.70 -0.85
C ARG A 222 -29.53 -11.49 0.55
N GLU A 223 -30.67 -10.82 0.66
CA GLU A 223 -31.33 -10.56 1.95
C GLU A 223 -31.87 -11.83 2.61
N ASN A 224 -32.17 -12.86 1.82
CA ASN A 224 -32.73 -14.12 2.29
C ASN A 224 -31.67 -15.23 2.47
N THR A 225 -30.41 -14.93 2.23
CA THR A 225 -29.27 -15.86 2.38
C THR A 225 -28.33 -15.41 3.51
N ARG A 226 -27.57 -16.36 4.07
CA ARG A 226 -26.60 -16.14 5.16
C ARG A 226 -25.30 -15.58 4.61
N LYS A 227 -24.45 -15.08 5.51
CA LYS A 227 -23.11 -14.55 5.15
C LYS A 227 -22.20 -15.55 4.42
N PHE A 228 -22.34 -16.85 4.71
CA PHE A 228 -21.54 -17.91 4.09
C PHE A 228 -22.18 -18.51 2.84
N ASP A 229 -23.46 -18.25 2.61
CA ASP A 229 -24.13 -18.62 1.38
C ASP A 229 -23.58 -17.76 0.23
N ARG A 230 -23.65 -18.29 -0.99
CA ARG A 230 -23.12 -17.63 -2.18
C ARG A 230 -24.18 -17.62 -3.26
N ALA A 231 -24.50 -16.45 -3.77
CA ALA A 231 -25.50 -16.27 -4.81
C ALA A 231 -24.85 -15.70 -6.08
N PHE A 232 -25.27 -16.24 -7.22
CA PHE A 232 -24.68 -16.02 -8.52
C PHE A 232 -25.76 -15.69 -9.54
N ARG A 233 -25.46 -14.80 -10.48
CA ARG A 233 -26.19 -14.71 -11.74
C ARG A 233 -25.55 -15.68 -12.73
N TYR A 234 -26.28 -16.73 -13.10
CA TYR A 234 -25.80 -17.79 -13.96
C TYR A 234 -25.83 -17.37 -15.43
N GLY A 235 -26.89 -16.70 -15.86
CA GLY A 235 -27.00 -16.12 -17.19
C GLY A 235 -28.41 -15.59 -17.45
N GLY A 236 -28.56 -14.49 -18.18
CA GLY A 236 -29.89 -13.93 -18.46
C GLY A 236 -30.69 -13.65 -17.17
N GLU A 237 -31.78 -14.37 -17.01
CA GLU A 237 -32.71 -14.40 -15.87
C GLU A 237 -32.50 -15.55 -14.87
N GLU A 238 -31.45 -16.36 -15.06
CA GLU A 238 -31.11 -17.51 -14.23
C GLU A 238 -30.12 -17.15 -13.12
N PHE A 239 -30.37 -17.67 -11.92
CA PHE A 239 -29.57 -17.48 -10.73
C PHE A 239 -29.26 -18.80 -10.05
N VAL A 240 -28.08 -18.88 -9.44
CA VAL A 240 -27.65 -20.04 -8.64
C VAL A 240 -27.41 -19.59 -7.21
N VAL A 241 -27.86 -20.38 -6.23
CA VAL A 241 -27.53 -20.18 -4.81
C VAL A 241 -26.89 -21.44 -4.26
N VAL A 242 -25.68 -21.29 -3.74
CA VAL A 242 -24.92 -22.32 -3.04
C VAL A 242 -25.10 -22.11 -1.54
N LEU A 243 -25.57 -23.16 -0.86
CA LEU A 243 -25.86 -23.17 0.57
C LEU A 243 -24.98 -24.23 1.27
N PRO A 244 -23.79 -23.84 1.76
CA PRO A 244 -22.96 -24.73 2.57
C PRO A 244 -23.69 -25.16 3.84
N GLU A 245 -23.36 -26.36 4.33
CA GLU A 245 -23.91 -26.94 5.56
C GLU A 245 -25.45 -26.95 5.62
N SER A 246 -26.09 -27.13 4.47
CA SER A 246 -27.55 -27.10 4.34
C SER A 246 -28.04 -28.35 3.64
N ASP A 247 -29.05 -28.99 4.24
CA ASP A 247 -29.77 -30.10 3.62
C ASP A 247 -30.91 -29.60 2.72
N LEU A 248 -31.58 -30.54 2.07
CA LEU A 248 -32.69 -30.28 1.15
C LEU A 248 -33.86 -29.55 1.82
N THR A 249 -34.08 -29.76 3.12
CA THR A 249 -35.17 -29.12 3.88
C THR A 249 -34.85 -27.65 4.13
N MET A 250 -33.62 -27.37 4.57
CA MET A 250 -33.17 -25.99 4.81
C MET A 250 -33.13 -25.18 3.51
N ALA A 251 -32.65 -25.79 2.43
CA ALA A 251 -32.67 -25.18 1.11
C ALA A 251 -34.09 -24.86 0.64
N TYR A 252 -35.04 -25.78 0.84
CA TYR A 252 -36.46 -25.56 0.52
C TYR A 252 -37.10 -24.42 1.32
N ILE A 253 -36.71 -24.24 2.58
CA ILE A 253 -37.20 -23.11 3.40
C ILE A 253 -36.70 -21.77 2.83
N VAL A 254 -35.42 -21.71 2.44
CA VAL A 254 -34.82 -20.50 1.83
C VAL A 254 -35.44 -20.23 0.46
N SER A 255 -35.63 -21.25 -0.36
CA SER A 255 -36.24 -21.12 -1.69
C SER A 255 -37.67 -20.59 -1.60
N GLU A 256 -38.51 -21.15 -0.72
CA GLU A 256 -39.90 -20.67 -0.56
C GLU A 256 -39.96 -19.23 -0.05
N ARG A 257 -38.99 -18.82 0.78
CA ARG A 257 -38.90 -17.44 1.24
C ARG A 257 -38.58 -16.48 0.08
N ILE A 258 -37.61 -16.84 -0.76
CA ILE A 258 -37.27 -16.06 -1.96
C ILE A 258 -38.45 -16.03 -2.94
N ARG A 259 -39.07 -17.18 -3.20
CA ARG A 259 -40.21 -17.30 -4.12
C ARG A 259 -41.38 -16.40 -3.68
N LYS A 260 -41.83 -16.54 -2.43
CA LYS A 260 -42.90 -15.70 -1.87
C LYS A 260 -42.50 -14.24 -1.77
N GLY A 261 -41.24 -13.96 -1.46
CA GLY A 261 -40.71 -12.60 -1.44
C GLY A 261 -40.83 -11.93 -2.80
N PHE A 262 -40.53 -12.65 -3.88
CA PHE A 262 -40.61 -12.11 -5.24
C PHE A 262 -42.06 -11.96 -5.70
N GLU A 263 -42.89 -12.98 -5.47
CA GLU A 263 -44.32 -12.99 -5.80
C GLU A 263 -45.10 -11.84 -5.14
N ASN A 264 -44.78 -11.53 -3.87
CA ASN A 264 -45.48 -10.48 -3.11
C ASN A 264 -45.01 -9.05 -3.44
N ASN A 265 -44.06 -8.89 -4.36
CA ASN A 265 -43.58 -7.58 -4.77
C ASN A 265 -44.17 -7.15 -6.11
N SER A 266 -44.61 -5.89 -6.16
CA SER A 266 -45.09 -5.25 -7.38
C SER A 266 -44.13 -4.13 -7.78
N PHE A 267 -43.79 -4.07 -9.06
CA PHE A 267 -42.95 -3.06 -9.66
C PHE A 267 -43.81 -2.02 -10.36
N LEU A 268 -43.61 -0.74 -10.04
CA LEU A 268 -44.22 0.34 -10.81
C LEU A 268 -43.46 0.43 -12.15
N VAL A 269 -44.12 0.03 -13.23
CA VAL A 269 -43.54 -0.02 -14.58
C VAL A 269 -44.34 0.84 -15.54
N LYS A 270 -43.66 1.37 -16.55
CA LYS A 270 -44.28 2.13 -17.62
C LYS A 270 -44.42 1.22 -18.83
N LYS A 271 -45.65 1.03 -19.31
CA LYS A 271 -45.92 0.19 -20.47
C LYS A 271 -45.33 0.82 -21.73
N TYR A 272 -44.61 0.03 -22.53
CA TYR A 272 -43.82 0.53 -23.66
C TYR A 272 -44.70 1.26 -24.70
N GLU A 273 -45.89 0.74 -24.97
CA GLU A 273 -46.76 1.25 -26.03
C GLU A 273 -47.70 2.39 -25.62
N SER A 274 -48.08 2.49 -24.34
CA SER A 274 -49.19 3.36 -23.92
C SER A 274 -48.80 4.53 -23.01
N ASN A 275 -47.53 4.65 -22.61
CA ASN A 275 -47.07 5.64 -21.60
C ASN A 275 -47.81 5.59 -20.25
N ILE A 276 -48.62 4.55 -19.99
CA ILE A 276 -49.35 4.35 -18.74
C ILE A 276 -48.43 3.66 -17.73
N HIS A 277 -48.49 4.11 -16.47
CA HIS A 277 -47.84 3.42 -15.35
C HIS A 277 -48.79 2.38 -14.78
N GLU A 278 -48.31 1.15 -14.60
CA GLU A 278 -49.04 0.06 -13.96
C GLU A 278 -48.14 -0.72 -13.00
N ASN A 279 -48.76 -1.41 -12.05
CA ASN A 279 -48.05 -2.32 -11.15
C ASN A 279 -47.96 -3.68 -11.83
N ALA A 280 -46.74 -4.11 -12.17
CA ALA A 280 -46.48 -5.44 -12.67
C ALA A 280 -45.88 -6.32 -11.57
N SER A 281 -46.22 -7.60 -11.57
CA SER A 281 -45.66 -8.60 -10.67
C SER A 281 -44.99 -9.70 -11.47
N GLY A 282 -43.97 -10.34 -10.89
CA GLY A 282 -43.30 -11.50 -11.46
C GLY A 282 -43.42 -12.70 -10.53
N THR A 283 -43.15 -13.89 -11.05
CA THR A 283 -42.99 -15.11 -10.25
C THR A 283 -41.65 -15.78 -10.61
N VAL A 284 -41.18 -16.67 -9.75
CA VAL A 284 -39.95 -17.43 -9.97
C VAL A 284 -40.20 -18.91 -9.73
N SER A 285 -39.53 -19.72 -10.52
CA SER A 285 -39.46 -21.16 -10.32
C SER A 285 -38.09 -21.54 -9.78
N ILE A 286 -38.05 -22.52 -8.87
CA ILE A 286 -36.81 -22.90 -8.20
C ILE A 286 -36.64 -24.42 -8.19
N GLY A 287 -35.53 -24.90 -8.75
CA GLY A 287 -35.04 -26.27 -8.62
C GLY A 287 -34.02 -26.38 -7.50
N ILE A 288 -34.10 -27.45 -6.70
CA ILE A 288 -33.26 -27.62 -5.50
C ILE A 288 -32.69 -29.03 -5.50
N THR A 289 -31.40 -29.14 -5.24
CA THR A 289 -30.75 -30.41 -4.87
C THR A 289 -29.89 -30.21 -3.62
N ALA A 290 -29.60 -31.30 -2.92
CA ALA A 290 -28.66 -31.28 -1.82
C ALA A 290 -27.97 -32.63 -1.67
N THR A 291 -26.73 -32.61 -1.18
CA THR A 291 -26.04 -33.83 -0.75
C THR A 291 -26.55 -34.27 0.62
N PHE A 292 -26.39 -35.57 0.92
CA PHE A 292 -26.75 -36.12 2.22
C PHE A 292 -25.59 -35.97 3.21
N ALA A 293 -25.91 -35.72 4.49
CA ALA A 293 -24.93 -35.79 5.56
C ALA A 293 -24.28 -37.19 5.59
N PHE A 294 -22.96 -37.25 5.76
CA PHE A 294 -22.17 -38.50 5.70
C PHE A 294 -22.20 -39.25 4.36
N GLY A 295 -22.85 -38.68 3.33
CA GLY A 295 -22.86 -39.14 1.93
C GLY A 295 -22.13 -38.16 1.00
N THR A 296 -21.12 -37.46 1.53
CA THR A 296 -20.45 -36.35 0.83
C THR A 296 -19.24 -36.79 0.00
N GLN A 297 -18.96 -38.09 -0.06
CA GLN A 297 -17.84 -38.65 -0.80
C GLN A 297 -18.15 -38.63 -2.31
N ASN A 298 -17.18 -38.20 -3.13
CA ASN A 298 -17.27 -38.18 -4.60
C ASN A 298 -18.40 -37.28 -5.19
N ILE A 299 -18.65 -36.11 -4.60
CA ILE A 299 -19.55 -35.11 -5.19
C ILE A 299 -18.97 -34.61 -6.52
N ILE A 300 -19.73 -34.76 -7.62
CA ILE A 300 -19.39 -34.24 -8.94
C ILE A 300 -20.18 -32.96 -9.18
N ILE A 301 -19.48 -31.85 -9.47
CA ILE A 301 -20.09 -30.52 -9.68
C ILE A 301 -21.16 -30.57 -10.78
N GLU A 302 -20.83 -31.17 -11.91
CA GLU A 302 -21.71 -31.26 -13.09
C GLU A 302 -23.01 -32.01 -12.78
N GLU A 303 -22.92 -33.07 -11.97
CA GLU A 303 -24.10 -33.82 -11.54
C GLU A 303 -24.99 -32.99 -10.61
N LEU A 304 -24.39 -32.30 -9.62
CA LEU A 304 -25.13 -31.43 -8.70
C LEU A 304 -25.86 -30.30 -9.45
N VAL A 305 -25.19 -29.65 -10.41
CA VAL A 305 -25.81 -28.60 -11.23
C VAL A 305 -26.94 -29.18 -12.08
N ASN A 306 -26.72 -30.32 -12.76
CA ASN A 306 -27.73 -30.97 -13.59
C ASN A 306 -28.96 -31.40 -12.79
N GLN A 307 -28.80 -31.89 -11.55
CA GLN A 307 -29.93 -32.21 -10.66
C GLN A 307 -30.78 -30.96 -10.33
N ALA A 308 -30.13 -29.83 -10.02
CA ALA A 308 -30.84 -28.57 -9.78
C ALA A 308 -31.57 -28.07 -11.04
N GLU A 309 -30.94 -28.18 -12.22
CA GLU A 309 -31.53 -27.82 -13.51
C GLU A 309 -32.76 -28.71 -13.83
N GLN A 310 -32.67 -30.03 -13.61
CA GLN A 310 -33.81 -30.94 -13.80
C GLN A 310 -34.98 -30.60 -12.87
N ALA A 311 -34.70 -30.30 -11.60
CA ALA A 311 -35.74 -29.86 -10.67
C ALA A 311 -36.39 -28.53 -11.09
N LEU A 312 -35.60 -27.59 -11.64
CA LEU A 312 -36.12 -26.33 -12.15
C LEU A 312 -37.01 -26.55 -13.38
N LEU A 313 -36.59 -27.43 -14.29
CA LEU A 313 -37.41 -27.79 -15.45
C LEU A 313 -38.76 -28.36 -15.00
N MET A 314 -38.78 -29.28 -14.04
CA MET A 314 -40.02 -29.81 -13.46
C MET A 314 -40.89 -28.72 -12.80
N ALA A 315 -40.28 -27.69 -12.22
CA ALA A 315 -41.00 -26.55 -11.67
C ALA A 315 -41.70 -25.75 -12.77
N LYS A 316 -41.01 -25.48 -13.88
CA LYS A 316 -41.57 -24.79 -15.06
C LYS A 316 -42.70 -25.61 -15.70
N GLU A 317 -42.52 -26.92 -15.86
CA GLU A 317 -43.54 -27.82 -16.43
C GLU A 317 -44.82 -27.90 -15.59
N LYS A 318 -44.74 -27.65 -14.27
CA LYS A 318 -45.91 -27.58 -13.37
C LYS A 318 -46.66 -26.24 -13.41
N GLY A 319 -46.31 -25.34 -14.32
CA GLY A 319 -46.93 -24.03 -14.46
C GLY A 319 -46.19 -22.88 -13.79
N GLY A 320 -44.96 -23.12 -13.31
CA GLY A 320 -44.11 -22.13 -12.68
C GLY A 320 -44.52 -21.75 -11.26
N ASN A 321 -43.88 -20.73 -10.69
CA ASN A 321 -44.13 -20.23 -9.33
C ASN A 321 -44.11 -21.32 -8.23
N VAL A 322 -43.20 -22.29 -8.35
CA VAL A 322 -43.07 -23.40 -7.38
C VAL A 322 -41.60 -23.74 -7.11
N CYS A 323 -41.35 -24.28 -5.92
CA CYS A 323 -40.05 -24.89 -5.58
C CYS A 323 -40.15 -26.42 -5.71
N ILE A 324 -39.26 -27.04 -6.49
CA ILE A 324 -39.16 -28.50 -6.66
C ILE A 324 -37.83 -29.00 -6.11
N ARG A 325 -37.91 -30.09 -5.35
CA ARG A 325 -36.77 -30.80 -4.79
C ARG A 325 -36.43 -31.97 -5.71
N TYR A 326 -35.16 -32.13 -6.03
CA TYR A 326 -34.61 -33.32 -6.66
C TYR A 326 -34.44 -34.38 -5.57
N GLU A 327 -35.14 -35.52 -5.73
CA GLU A 327 -35.09 -36.67 -4.82
C GLU A 327 -34.28 -37.81 -5.44
#